data_AF-A0A533XFG5-F1
#
_entry.id   AF-A0A533XFG5-F1
#
_cell.length_a   1.000
_cell.length_b   1.000
_cell.length_c   1.000
_cell.angle_alpha   90.00
_cell.angle_beta   90.00
_cell.angle_gamma   90.00
#
_symmetry.space_group_name_H-M   'P 1'
#
loop_
_entity.id
_entity.type
_entity.pdbx_description
1 polymer ?
#
loop_
_entity_poly.entity_id
_entity_poly.type
_entity_poly.pdbx_seq_one_letter_code
_entity_poly.pdbx_strand_id
1 'polypeptide(L)' 'MVFTDNQELFIKDAIRHTISEDMEVLEVDTAKEVTIIPMKQIKYISCDATVFAQKSSDSKAKTG' A
#
# COMPACT_ATOMS: atom_id res chain seq x y z
N MET A 1 2.12 -9.32 -1.11
CA MET A 1 1.87 -10.17 -2.28
C MET A 1 0.56 -9.74 -2.93
N VAL A 2 0.56 -9.51 -4.24
CA VAL A 2 -0.62 -9.07 -5.00
C VAL A 2 -0.82 -10.02 -6.18
N PHE A 3 -1.98 -10.65 -6.31
CA PHE A 3 -2.34 -11.43 -7.49
C PHE A 3 -3.19 -10.58 -8.42
N THR A 4 -2.75 -10.45 -9.66
CA THR A 4 -3.53 -9.81 -10.72
C THR A 4 -4.05 -10.84 -11.72
N ASP A 5 -4.83 -10.39 -12.71
CA ASP A 5 -5.33 -11.25 -13.77
C ASP A 5 -4.26 -12.07 -14.48
N ASN A 6 -3.07 -11.46 -14.67
CA ASN A 6 -2.06 -11.96 -15.58
C ASN A 6 -0.77 -12.40 -14.88
N GLN A 7 -0.60 -12.07 -13.59
CA GLN A 7 0.65 -12.34 -12.87
C GLN A 7 0.49 -12.31 -11.35
N GLU A 8 1.45 -12.92 -10.67
CA GLU A 8 1.68 -12.78 -9.24
C GLU A 8 2.81 -11.77 -9.01
N LEU A 9 2.52 -10.72 -8.25
CA LEU A 9 3.47 -9.67 -7.88
C LEU A 9 3.93 -9.85 -6.43
N PHE A 10 5.20 -10.19 -6.29
CA PHE A 10 5.86 -10.27 -4.99
C PHE A 10 6.69 -9.02 -4.72
N ILE A 11 6.08 -8.06 -4.01
CA ILE A 11 6.73 -6.82 -3.61
C ILE A 11 7.35 -7.01 -2.22
N LYS A 12 8.68 -7.01 -2.17
CA LYS A 12 9.48 -7.07 -0.94
C LYS A 12 9.67 -5.67 -0.36
N ASP A 13 9.85 -5.61 0.95
CA ASP A 13 10.24 -4.38 1.67
C ASP A 13 9.29 -3.19 1.41
N ALA A 14 7.99 -3.49 1.30
CA ALA A 14 6.96 -2.47 1.19
C ALA A 14 6.91 -1.64 2.48
N ILE A 15 7.10 -0.33 2.35
CA ILE A 15 7.10 0.62 3.47
C ILE A 15 5.70 1.19 3.68
N ARG A 16 4.95 1.35 2.60
CA ARG A 16 3.58 1.86 2.62
C ARG A 16 2.80 1.27 1.46
N HIS A 17 1.51 1.12 1.66
CA HIS A 17 0.56 0.91 0.58
C HIS A 17 -0.65 1.81 0.79
N THR A 18 -1.18 2.36 -0.29
CA THR A 18 -2.34 3.26 -0.27
C THR A 18 -3.30 2.82 -1.36
N ILE A 19 -4.58 2.67 -1.03
CA ILE A 19 -5.64 2.57 -2.03
C ILE A 19 -6.11 4.00 -2.29
N SER A 20 -6.16 4.41 -3.56
CA SER A 20 -6.61 5.75 -3.95
C SER A 20 -8.05 6.01 -3.50
N GLU A 21 -8.41 7.29 -3.33
CA GLU A 21 -9.75 7.68 -2.87
C GLU A 21 -10.86 7.28 -3.85
N ASP A 22 -10.56 7.28 -5.15
CA ASP A 22 -11.44 6.79 -6.22
C ASP A 22 -11.47 5.26 -6.32
N MET A 23 -10.68 4.56 -5.50
CA MET A 23 -10.51 3.11 -5.47
C MET A 23 -10.08 2.50 -6.81
N GLU A 24 -9.43 3.27 -7.69
CA GLU A 24 -8.98 2.78 -9.00
C GLU A 24 -7.56 2.22 -8.97
N VAL A 25 -6.70 2.60 -8.01
CA VAL A 25 -5.31 2.16 -7.94
C VAL A 25 -4.86 1.77 -6.53
N LEU A 26 -3.96 0.79 -6.48
CA LEU A 26 -3.15 0.45 -5.32
C LEU A 26 -1.73 0.97 -5.56
N GLU A 27 -1.28 1.87 -4.72
CA GLU A 27 0.10 2.34 -4.67
C GLU A 27 0.86 1.55 -3.62
N VAL A 28 2.05 1.06 -3.95
CA VAL A 28 2.96 0.38 -3.02
C VAL A 28 4.33 1.03 -3.12
N ASP A 29 4.74 1.65 -2.02
CA ASP A 29 6.02 2.34 -1.91
C ASP A 29 7.07 1.41 -1.31
N THR A 30 8.24 1.36 -1.93
CA THR A 30 9.46 0.75 -1.39
C THR A 30 10.55 1.82 -1.27
N ALA A 31 11.69 1.48 -0.66
CA ALA A 31 12.84 2.40 -0.60
C ALA A 31 13.42 2.76 -1.98
N LYS A 32 13.16 1.96 -3.01
CA LYS A 32 13.74 2.12 -4.35
C LYS A 32 12.76 2.73 -5.34
N GLU A 33 11.51 2.32 -5.26
CA GLU A 33 10.51 2.63 -6.28
C GLU A 33 9.08 2.60 -5.74
N VAL A 34 8.19 3.22 -6.51
CA VAL A 34 6.74 3.22 -6.30
C VAL A 34 6.11 2.33 -7.36
N THR A 35 5.35 1.32 -6.93
CA THR A 35 4.59 0.44 -7.81
C THR A 35 3.12 0.86 -7.80
N ILE A 36 2.56 1.15 -8.98
CA ILE A 36 1.14 1.50 -9.14
C ILE A 36 0.41 0.35 -9.83
N ILE A 37 -0.60 -0.21 -9.18
CA ILE A 37 -1.36 -1.36 -9.66
C ILE A 37 -2.83 -0.96 -9.83
N PRO A 38 -3.38 -0.96 -11.06
CA PRO A 38 -4.82 -0.79 -11.28
C PRO A 38 -5.65 -1.81 -10.49
N MET A 39 -6.64 -1.35 -9.71
CA MET A 39 -7.48 -2.19 -8.87
C MET A 39 -8.33 -3.18 -9.68
N LYS A 40 -8.73 -2.80 -10.91
CA LYS A 40 -9.59 -3.62 -11.79
C LYS A 40 -9.02 -4.99 -12.14
N GLN A 41 -7.68 -5.13 -12.09
CA GLN A 41 -7.01 -6.40 -12.38
C GLN A 41 -6.63 -7.18 -11.12
N ILE A 42 -6.80 -6.63 -9.91
CA ILE A 42 -6.39 -7.26 -8.66
C ILE A 42 -7.44 -8.28 -8.24
N LYS A 43 -7.01 -9.53 -8.04
CA LYS A 43 -7.85 -10.63 -7.52
C LYS A 43 -7.69 -10.81 -6.02
N TYR A 44 -6.49 -10.59 -5.51
CA TYR A 44 -6.17 -10.80 -4.10
C TYR A 44 -4.98 -9.95 -3.67
N ILE A 45 -5.05 -9.42 -2.45
CA ILE A 45 -3.97 -8.69 -1.79
C ILE A 45 -3.70 -9.35 -0.45
N SER A 46 -2.44 -9.74 -0.23
CA SER A 46 -1.91 -10.06 1.09
C SER A 46 -0.87 -9.00 1.46
N CYS A 47 -1.10 -8.33 2.57
CA CYS A 47 -0.19 -7.34 3.14
C CYS A 47 0.17 -7.72 4.58
N ASP A 48 1.39 -7.38 4.97
CA ASP A 48 1.85 -7.52 6.34
C ASP A 48 1.28 -6.36 7.19
N ALA A 49 0.60 -6.71 8.29
CA ALA A 49 -0.01 -5.74 9.19
C ALA A 49 1.02 -4.79 9.85
N THR A 50 2.30 -5.18 9.90
CA THR A 50 3.38 -4.34 10.43
C THR A 50 3.61 -3.07 9.61
N VAL A 51 3.25 -3.07 8.32
CA VAL A 51 3.29 -1.89 7.44
C VAL A 51 2.29 -0.80 7.86
N PHE A 52 1.21 -1.18 8.57
CA PHE A 52 0.23 -0.23 9.11
C PHE A 52 0.68 0.45 10.41
N ALA A 53 1.73 -0.05 11.08
CA ALA A 53 2.10 0.38 12.42
C ALA A 53 2.78 1.77 12.49
N GLN A 54 3.10 2.41 11.35
CA GLN A 54 3.75 3.72 11.34
C GLN A 54 2.82 4.93 11.43
N LYS A 55 1.50 4.76 11.58
CA LYS A 55 0.62 5.86 12.04
C LYS A 55 0.47 5.83 13.56
N SER A 56 1.51 6.24 14.27
CA SER A 56 1.44 6.53 15.72
C SER A 56 2.36 7.69 16.11
N SER A 57 2.38 8.78 15.34
CA SER A 57 2.90 10.06 15.81
C SER A 57 2.43 11.22 14.93
N ASP A 58 1.11 11.39 14.78
CA ASP A 58 0.58 12.69 14.35
C ASP A 58 -0.80 12.96 14.96
N SER A 59 -0.81 12.97 16.29
CA SER A 59 -1.93 13.44 17.10
C SER A 59 -1.41 14.09 18.37
N LYS A 60 -1.04 15.37 18.27
CA LYS A 60 -1.49 16.48 19.14
C LYS A 60 -0.49 17.64 19.08
N ALA A 61 -0.88 18.71 18.40
CA ALA A 61 -0.51 20.07 18.78
C ALA A 61 -1.71 20.99 18.54
N LYS A 62 -2.72 20.87 19.40
CA LYS A 62 -3.70 21.92 19.67
C LYS A 62 -3.71 22.13 21.18
N THR A 63 -2.98 23.15 21.65
CA THR A 63 -3.18 23.93 22.89
C THR A 63 -1.98 24.87 23.07
N GLY A 64 -2.23 26.17 23.13
CA GLY A 64 -1.24 27.20 23.45
C GLY A 64 -1.58 28.51 22.75
#